data_AF-A0A7W0UQI7-F1
#
_entry.id   AF-A0A7W0UQI7-F1
#
_cell.length_a   1.000
_cell.length_b   1.000
_cell.length_c   1.000
_cell.angle_alpha   90.00
_cell.angle_beta   90.00
_cell.angle_gamma   90.00
#
_symmetry.space_group_name_H-M   'P 1'
#
loop_
_entity.id
_entity.type
_entity.pdbx_description
1 polymer ?
#
loop_
_entity_poly.entity_id
_entity_poly.type
_entity_poly.pdbx_seq_one_letter_code
_entity_poly.pdbx_strand_id
1 'polypeptide(L)' 'LVTICESGPRAAIAASILAARGYDARAVAEGGVDAWRASGKPTVEFRRCGS' A
#
# COMPACT_ATOMS: atom_id res chain seq x y z
N LEU A 1 -8.14 -8.55 -0.53
CA LEU A 1 -6.84 -7.95 -0.94
C LEU A 1 -6.70 -6.58 -0.29
N VAL A 2 -5.51 -6.21 0.15
CA VAL A 2 -5.22 -4.86 0.67
C VAL A 2 -4.07 -4.27 -0.12
N THR A 3 -4.23 -3.05 -0.61
CA THR A 3 -3.19 -2.31 -1.34
C THR A 3 -2.62 -1.20 -0.48
N ILE A 4 -1.31 -0.98 -0.60
CA ILE A 4 -0.58 0.06 0.11
C ILE A 4 0.48 0.67 -0.82
N CYS A 5 0.76 1.95 -0.65
CA CYS A 5 1.88 2.64 -1.25
C CYS A 5 2.44 3.64 -0.23
N GLU A 6 3.33 4.54 -0.65
CA GLU A 6 3.93 5.52 0.27
C GLU A 6 2.89 6.42 0.94
N SER A 7 1.99 7.04 0.15
CA SER A 7 1.12 8.12 0.60
C SER A 7 -0.39 7.92 0.35
N GLY A 8 -0.80 6.84 -0.33
CA GLY A 8 -2.21 6.48 -0.55
C GLY A 8 -2.71 6.46 -2.02
N PRO A 9 -2.46 7.47 -2.88
CA PRO A 9 -3.11 7.56 -4.19
C PRO A 9 -2.93 6.33 -5.10
N ARG A 10 -1.70 5.80 -5.18
CA ARG A 10 -1.43 4.57 -5.96
C ARG A 10 -2.15 3.34 -5.40
N ALA A 11 -2.31 3.26 -4.09
CA ALA A 11 -3.03 2.16 -3.45
C ALA A 11 -4.52 2.22 -3.80
N ALA A 12 -5.12 3.42 -3.82
CA ALA A 12 -6.52 3.61 -4.23
C ALA A 12 -6.77 3.17 -5.67
N ILE A 13 -5.89 3.58 -6.60
CA ILE A 13 -5.95 3.14 -8.01
C ILE A 13 -5.80 1.62 -8.12
N ALA A 14 -4.84 1.02 -7.42
CA ALA A 14 -4.66 -0.42 -7.44
C ALA A 14 -5.89 -1.17 -6.88
N ALA A 15 -6.48 -0.68 -5.79
CA ALA A 15 -7.69 -1.25 -5.22
C ALA A 15 -8.87 -1.17 -6.18
N SER A 16 -9.09 -0.04 -6.85
CA SER A 16 -10.20 0.12 -7.81
C SER A 16 -10.04 -0.82 -9.01
N ILE A 17 -8.82 -0.99 -9.51
CA ILE A 17 -8.48 -1.90 -10.60
C ILE A 17 -8.73 -3.37 -10.21
N LEU A 18 -8.41 -3.75 -8.97
CA LEU A 18 -8.67 -5.10 -8.45
C LEU A 18 -10.15 -5.33 -8.19
N ALA A 19 -10.86 -4.35 -7.62
CA ALA A 19 -12.30 -4.40 -7.41
C ALA A 19 -13.07 -4.55 -8.73
N ALA A 20 -12.66 -3.82 -9.77
CA ALA A 20 -13.23 -3.94 -11.11
C ALA A 20 -13.04 -5.34 -11.74
N ARG A 21 -12.08 -6.12 -11.24
CA ARG A 21 -11.86 -7.52 -11.64
C ARG A 21 -12.58 -8.54 -10.74
N GLY A 22 -13.41 -8.09 -9.82
CA GLY A 22 -14.18 -8.95 -8.92
C GLY A 22 -13.44 -9.39 -7.66
N TYR A 23 -12.26 -8.84 -7.38
CA TYR A 23 -11.59 -9.08 -6.11
C TYR A 23 -12.15 -8.18 -5.01
N ASP A 24 -12.40 -8.73 -3.82
CA ASP A 24 -12.61 -7.92 -2.63
C ASP A 24 -11.28 -7.20 -2.29
N ALA A 25 -11.14 -5.94 -2.72
CA ALA A 25 -9.91 -5.17 -2.63
C ALA A 25 -10.16 -3.79 -2.03
N ARG A 26 -9.31 -3.40 -1.07
CA ARG A 26 -9.36 -2.09 -0.41
C ARG A 26 -7.98 -1.47 -0.26
N ALA A 27 -7.91 -0.15 -0.35
CA ALA A 27 -6.69 0.60 -0.06
C ALA A 27 -6.57 0.88 1.44
N VAL A 28 -5.34 0.99 1.95
CA VAL A 28 -5.08 1.56 3.27
C VAL A 28 -5.50 3.04 3.26
N ALA A 29 -6.49 3.40 4.08
CA ALA A 29 -7.15 4.71 4.05
C ALA A 29 -6.32 5.86 4.62
N GLU A 30 -5.34 5.56 5.48
CA GLU A 30 -4.53 6.57 6.17
C GLU A 30 -3.13 6.65 5.59
N GLY A 31 -2.91 7.47 4.55
CA GLY A 31 -1.58 7.98 4.21
C GLY A 31 -0.46 6.97 3.89
N GLY A 32 -0.78 5.69 3.62
CA GLY A 32 0.19 4.69 3.20
C GLY A 32 1.25 4.33 4.25
N VAL A 33 2.47 4.03 3.77
CA VAL A 33 3.63 3.70 4.61
C VAL A 33 4.06 4.88 5.47
N ASP A 34 3.86 6.13 5.02
CA ASP A 34 4.25 7.31 5.79
C ASP A 34 3.45 7.43 7.08
N ALA A 35 2.13 7.32 7.01
CA ALA A 35 1.29 7.31 8.20
C ALA A 35 1.56 6.08 9.09
N TRP A 36 1.83 4.92 8.50
CA TRP A 36 2.23 3.73 9.24
C TRP A 36 3.50 3.99 10.08
N ARG A 37 4.54 4.58 9.48
CA ARG A 37 5.76 4.99 10.20
C ARG A 37 5.49 6.07 11.25
N ALA A 38 4.69 7.08 10.91
CA ALA A 38 4.33 8.16 11.84
C ALA A 38 3.58 7.64 13.07
N SER A 39 2.84 6.54 12.93
CA SER A 39 2.18 5.85 14.06
C SER A 39 3.10 4.96 14.90
N GLY A 40 4.43 5.01 14.66
CA GLY A 40 5.43 4.26 15.42
C GLY A 40 5.45 2.76 15.11
N LYS A 41 4.82 2.32 14.02
CA LYS A 41 4.75 0.90 13.65
C LYS A 41 6.00 0.46 12.89
N PRO A 42 6.42 -0.81 13.04
CA PRO A 42 7.65 -1.29 12.41
C PRO A 42 7.51 -1.38 10.88
N THR A 43 8.60 -1.08 10.19
CA THR A 43 8.79 -1.36 8.76
C THR A 43 10.07 -2.16 8.58
N VAL A 44 10.12 -2.99 7.55
CA VAL A 44 11.35 -3.65 7.10
C VAL A 44 11.71 -3.13 5.72
N GLU A 45 13.00 -2.91 5.49
CA GLU A 45 13.52 -2.52 4.18
C GLU A 45 14.61 -3.52 3.81
N PHE A 46 14.60 -3.96 2.55
CA PHE A 46 15.66 -4.76 2.00
C PHE A 46 15.92 -4.30 0.56
N ARG A 47 17.19 -4.17 0.20
CA ARG A 47 17.61 -3.96 -1.17
C ARG A 47 18.04 -5.31 -1.73
N ARG A 48 17.46 -5.74 -2.86
CA ARG A 48 18.01 -6.87 -3.61
C ARG A 48 19.34 -6.45 -4.24
N CYS A 49 20.37 -7.28 -4.10
CA CYS A 49 21.63 -7.09 -4.83
C CYS A 49 21.46 -7.59 -6.27
N GLY A 50 21.95 -6.83 -7.25
CA GLY A 50 21.90 -7.17 -8.67
C GLY A 50 20.86 -6.39 -9.47
N SER A 51 21.32 -5.33 -10.13
CA SER A 51 20.78 -4.75 -11.36
C SER A 51 21.94 -4.53 -12.30
#